data_AF-A0A1V5AHU2-F1
#
_entry.id   AF-A0A1V5AHU2-F1
#
_cell.length_a   1.000
_cell.length_b   1.000
_cell.length_c   1.000
_cell.angle_alpha   90.00
_cell.angle_beta   90.00
_cell.angle_gamma   90.00
#
_symmetry.space_group_name_H-M   'P 1'
#
loop_
_entity.id
_entity.type
_entity.pdbx_description
1 polymer ?
#
loop_
_entity_poly.entity_id
_entity_poly.type
_entity_poly.pdbx_seq_one_letter_code
_entity_poly.pdbx_strand_id
1 'polypeptide(L)'
;MPAQIRVVVAWKGDQVPALVEEGALDGIESWMYEPVRSTAVENCPKKWGTLRSTHAVRRAERKVLLGAGGPSAPYAERQHNDASLKHAIGTDHWMSKAFEQHAGELTGRISEKVQAKLKV
;
A
#
# COMPACT_ATOMS: atom_id res chain seq x y z
N MET A 1 -36.99 -13.22 -43.24
CA MET A 1 -36.35 -11.91 -43.00
C MET A 1 -35.29 -12.11 -41.93
N PRO A 2 -34.00 -11.78 -42.16
CA PRO A 2 -32.98 -11.96 -41.14
C PRO A 2 -33.17 -10.93 -40.01
N ALA A 3 -33.09 -11.39 -38.75
CA ALA A 3 -33.21 -10.54 -37.58
C ALA A 3 -32.02 -9.58 -37.50
N GLN A 4 -32.27 -8.26 -37.52
CA GLN A 4 -31.26 -7.26 -37.23
C GLN A 4 -30.94 -7.29 -35.73
N ILE A 5 -29.75 -7.78 -35.37
CA ILE A 5 -29.23 -7.65 -34.02
C ILE A 5 -28.78 -6.19 -33.85
N ARG A 6 -29.51 -5.41 -33.05
CA ARG A 6 -29.04 -4.09 -32.59
C ARG A 6 -28.10 -4.30 -31.40
N VAL A 7 -26.81 -4.08 -31.62
CA VAL A 7 -25.83 -3.97 -30.53
C VAL A 7 -25.96 -2.57 -29.94
N VAL A 8 -26.41 -2.47 -28.68
CA VAL A 8 -26.43 -1.21 -27.92
C VAL A 8 -25.17 -1.18 -27.07
N VAL A 9 -24.26 -0.24 -27.35
CA VAL A 9 -23.08 0.01 -26.52
C VAL A 9 -23.42 1.07 -25.49
N ALA A 10 -23.49 0.70 -24.21
CA ALA A 10 -23.65 1.63 -23.10
C ALA A 10 -22.27 2.08 -22.61
N TRP A 11 -21.87 3.31 -22.96
CA TRP A 11 -20.61 3.91 -22.51
C TRP A 11 -20.80 4.57 -21.14
N LYS A 12 -20.06 4.11 -20.11
CA LYS A 12 -20.08 4.67 -18.75
C LYS A 12 -19.01 5.78 -18.57
N GLY A 13 -18.83 6.66 -19.56
CA GLY A 13 -17.72 7.63 -19.60
C GLY A 13 -17.53 8.44 -18.32
N ASP A 14 -18.63 8.92 -17.74
CA ASP A 14 -18.61 9.76 -16.54
C ASP A 14 -18.13 9.02 -15.28
N GLN A 15 -18.19 7.68 -15.28
CA GLN A 15 -17.78 6.84 -14.15
C GLN A 15 -16.31 6.42 -14.24
N VAL A 16 -15.69 6.51 -15.43
CA VAL A 16 -14.31 6.06 -15.66
C VAL A 16 -13.31 6.75 -14.71
N PRO A 17 -13.33 8.07 -14.50
CA PRO A 17 -12.37 8.72 -13.59
C PRO A 17 -12.46 8.20 -12.16
N ALA A 18 -13.68 8.01 -11.64
CA ALA A 18 -13.90 7.50 -10.29
C ALA A 18 -13.43 6.04 -10.15
N LEU A 19 -13.70 5.20 -11.15
CA LEU A 19 -13.24 3.80 -11.17
C LEU A 19 -11.71 3.68 -11.24
N VAL A 20 -11.06 4.56 -12.01
CA VAL A 20 -9.60 4.62 -12.08
C VAL A 20 -9.00 5.05 -10.75
N GLU A 21 -9.55 6.09 -10.12
CA GLU A 21 -9.08 6.56 -8.82
C GLU A 21 -9.24 5.50 -7.73
N GLU A 22 -10.40 4.87 -7.66
CA GLU A 22 -10.66 3.79 -6.70
C GLU A 22 -9.73 2.58 -6.95
N GLY A 23 -9.56 2.18 -8.22
CA GLY A 23 -8.65 1.11 -8.59
C GLY A 23 -7.19 1.42 -8.24
N ALA A 24 -6.76 2.68 -8.41
CA ALA A 24 -5.43 3.11 -8.02
C ALA A 24 -5.23 3.03 -6.50
N LEU A 25 -6.20 3.50 -5.70
CA LEU A 25 -6.15 3.40 -4.24
C LEU A 25 -6.16 1.94 -3.76
N ASP A 26 -6.97 1.08 -4.37
CA ASP A 26 -6.99 -0.36 -4.10
C ASP A 26 -5.65 -1.02 -4.42
N GLY A 27 -5.01 -0.62 -5.52
CA GLY A 27 -3.69 -1.09 -5.92
C GLY A 27 -2.61 -0.68 -4.93
N ILE A 28 -2.58 0.60 -4.55
CA ILE A 28 -1.63 1.13 -3.56
C ILE A 28 -1.84 0.46 -2.20
N GLU A 29 -3.08 0.30 -1.75
CA GLU A 29 -3.37 -0.32 -0.45
C GLU A 29 -2.97 -1.79 -0.41
N SER A 30 -3.32 -2.56 -1.45
CA SER A 30 -2.93 -3.97 -1.57
C SER A 30 -1.42 -4.12 -1.58
N TRP A 31 -0.72 -3.31 -2.38
CA TRP A 31 0.74 -3.29 -2.45
C TRP A 31 1.37 -2.92 -1.10
N MET A 32 0.81 -1.93 -0.41
CA MET A 32 1.37 -1.52 0.87
C MET A 32 1.10 -2.55 1.98
N TYR A 33 -0.02 -3.26 1.92
CA TYR A 33 -0.41 -4.25 2.92
C TYR A 33 0.36 -5.58 2.79
N GLU A 34 0.54 -6.08 1.57
CA GLU A 34 1.08 -7.42 1.33
C GLU A 34 2.63 -7.42 1.35
N PRO A 35 3.35 -6.90 0.34
CA PRO A 35 4.81 -6.92 0.34
C PRO A 35 5.46 -5.89 1.29
N VAL A 36 5.02 -4.63 1.28
CA VAL A 36 5.73 -3.54 1.99
C VAL A 36 5.61 -3.68 3.51
N ARG A 37 4.39 -3.80 4.04
CA ARG A 37 4.17 -3.93 5.48
C ARG A 37 4.85 -5.17 6.04
N SER A 38 4.78 -6.31 5.35
CA SER A 38 5.41 -7.56 5.82
C SER A 38 6.92 -7.39 5.95
N THR A 39 7.56 -6.83 4.92
CA THR A 39 9.00 -6.54 4.92
C THR A 39 9.37 -5.52 6.01
N ALA A 40 8.57 -4.46 6.17
CA ALA A 40 8.77 -3.48 7.23
C ALA A 40 8.67 -4.12 8.63
N VAL A 41 7.69 -4.99 8.85
CA VAL A 41 7.50 -5.73 10.10
C VAL A 41 8.68 -6.66 10.40
N GLU A 42 9.26 -7.30 9.38
CA GLU A 42 10.44 -8.16 9.52
C GLU A 42 11.70 -7.38 9.87
N ASN A 43 11.90 -6.26 9.17
CA ASN A 43 13.07 -5.38 9.29
C ASN A 43 13.00 -4.42 10.49
N CYS A 44 11.84 -4.32 11.15
CA CYS A 44 11.65 -3.51 12.34
C CYS A 44 12.63 -3.92 13.46
N PRO A 45 13.38 -2.97 14.05
CA PRO A 45 14.33 -3.25 15.12
C PRO A 45 13.74 -3.98 16.33
N LYS A 46 14.42 -5.03 16.81
CA LYS A 46 13.94 -5.95 17.87
C LYS A 46 14.81 -5.91 19.12
N LYS A 47 14.95 -4.75 19.76
CA LYS A 47 15.65 -4.72 21.06
C LYS A 47 14.70 -5.13 22.20
N TRP A 48 13.55 -4.45 22.36
CA TRP A 48 12.54 -4.74 23.39
C TRP A 48 11.18 -4.14 22.97
N GLY A 49 10.04 -4.84 23.20
CA GLY A 49 8.69 -4.25 23.10
C GLY A 49 7.79 -4.67 21.93
N THR A 50 6.57 -4.11 21.91
CA THR A 50 5.45 -4.44 21.01
C THR A 50 5.54 -3.82 19.61
N LEU A 51 6.61 -3.10 19.27
CA LEU A 51 6.69 -2.25 18.06
C LEU A 51 6.33 -3.01 16.77
N ARG A 52 6.77 -4.26 16.64
CA ARG A 52 6.52 -5.12 15.46
C ARG A 52 5.02 -5.31 15.18
N SER A 53 4.19 -5.43 16.22
CA SER A 53 2.74 -5.64 16.08
C SER A 53 1.94 -4.35 15.90
N THR A 54 2.60 -3.18 15.84
CA THR A 54 1.90 -1.88 15.73
C THR A 54 1.81 -1.34 14.30
N HIS A 55 2.33 -2.07 13.31
CA HIS A 55 2.28 -1.66 11.92
C HIS A 55 0.85 -1.75 11.37
N ALA A 56 0.36 -0.63 10.86
CA ALA A 56 -0.95 -0.52 10.24
C ALA A 56 -0.85 0.19 8.89
N VAL A 57 -1.64 -0.28 7.93
CA VAL A 57 -1.94 0.43 6.70
C VAL A 57 -3.30 1.08 6.87
N ARG A 58 -3.42 2.36 6.51
CA ARG A 58 -4.67 3.12 6.57
C ARG A 58 -4.90 3.88 5.29
N ARG A 59 -6.08 3.71 4.69
CA ARG A 59 -6.59 4.58 3.63
C ARG A 59 -7.16 5.87 4.25
N ALA A 60 -6.83 7.01 3.64
CA ALA A 60 -7.42 8.30 3.96
C ALA A 60 -7.68 9.04 2.64
N GLU A 61 -8.94 9.36 2.34
CA GLU A 61 -9.38 10.03 1.10
C GLU A 61 -8.60 9.60 -0.16
N ARG A 62 -7.55 10.34 -0.53
CA ARG A 62 -6.74 10.15 -1.75
C ARG A 62 -5.31 9.65 -1.49
N LYS A 63 -5.08 9.03 -0.34
CA LYS A 63 -3.78 8.50 0.06
C LYS A 63 -3.92 7.22 0.86
N VAL A 64 -2.86 6.42 0.81
CA VAL A 64 -2.69 5.29 1.71
C VAL A 64 -1.45 5.57 2.54
N LEU A 65 -1.50 5.26 3.84
CA LEU A 65 -0.43 5.50 4.79
C LEU A 65 -0.01 4.18 5.43
N LEU A 66 1.29 3.91 5.46
CA LEU A 66 1.89 2.90 6.32
C LEU A 66 2.52 3.60 7.52
N GLY A 67 2.26 3.08 8.72
CA GLY A 67 2.92 3.57 9.92
C GLY A 67 3.02 2.50 10.99
N ALA A 68 3.90 2.75 11.96
CA ALA A 68 3.98 2.03 13.22
C ALA A 68 3.58 2.99 14.36
N GLY A 69 2.91 2.53 15.40
CA GLY A 69 2.29 3.46 16.35
C GLY A 69 1.75 2.86 17.65
N GLY A 70 0.64 3.42 18.11
CA GLY A 70 0.08 3.15 19.45
C GLY A 70 0.91 3.82 20.56
N PRO A 71 0.94 3.23 21.76
CA PRO A 71 1.76 3.74 22.88
C PRO A 71 3.26 3.86 22.55
N SER A 72 3.73 3.15 21.52
CA SER A 72 5.12 3.15 21.08
C SER A 72 5.44 4.12 19.94
N ALA A 73 4.52 5.01 19.51
CA ALA A 73 4.76 5.89 18.36
C ALA A 73 6.03 6.78 18.48
N PRO A 74 6.31 7.45 19.61
CA PRO A 74 7.55 8.24 19.75
C PRO A 74 8.81 7.37 19.68
N TYR A 75 8.72 6.14 20.18
CA TYR A 75 9.81 5.18 20.11
C TYR A 75 10.01 4.65 18.68
N ALA A 76 8.92 4.41 17.95
CA ALA A 76 8.95 4.00 16.54
C ALA A 76 9.67 5.04 15.68
N GLU A 77 9.31 6.32 15.84
CA GLU A 77 9.93 7.42 15.11
C GLU A 77 11.44 7.52 15.38
N ARG A 78 11.83 7.44 16.65
CA ARG A 78 13.25 7.47 17.01
C ARG A 78 14.01 6.28 16.43
N GLN A 79 13.50 5.06 16.58
CA GLN A 79 14.13 3.86 16.01
C GLN A 79 14.25 3.97 14.48
N HIS A 80 13.27 4.62 13.83
CA HIS A 80 13.23 4.73 12.38
C HIS A 80 14.28 5.71 11.86
N ASN A 81 14.40 6.88 12.48
CA ASN A 81 15.23 7.97 11.96
C ASN A 81 16.65 8.02 12.53
N ASP A 82 16.89 7.44 13.72
CA ASP A 82 18.17 7.57 14.42
C ASP A 82 19.15 6.45 14.03
N ALA A 83 19.93 6.69 12.98
CA ALA A 83 20.98 5.78 12.50
C ALA A 83 22.13 5.55 13.51
N SER A 84 22.22 6.35 14.58
CA SER A 84 23.22 6.12 15.64
C SER A 84 22.85 4.96 16.57
N LEU A 85 21.58 4.53 16.55
CA LEU A 85 21.11 3.39 17.33
C LEU A 85 21.65 2.09 16.73
N LYS A 86 22.55 1.43 17.45
CA LYS A 86 23.00 0.09 17.09
C LYS A 86 21.89 -0.92 17.34
N HIS A 87 21.23 -1.37 16.27
CA HIS A 87 20.26 -2.45 16.30
C HIS A 87 20.98 -3.80 16.15
N ALA A 88 20.71 -4.75 17.05
CA ALA A 88 21.23 -6.12 16.93
C ALA A 88 20.45 -6.95 15.90
N ILE A 89 19.19 -6.60 15.67
CA ILE A 89 18.26 -7.23 14.73
C ILE A 89 17.42 -6.12 14.11
N GLY A 90 17.18 -6.19 12.80
CA GLY A 90 16.47 -5.17 12.03
C GLY A 90 17.40 -4.04 11.57
N THR A 91 16.81 -2.98 11.01
CA THR A 91 17.55 -1.83 10.49
C THR A 91 16.83 -0.52 10.82
N ASP A 92 17.57 0.57 10.89
CA ASP A 92 17.04 1.92 10.78
C ASP A 92 16.30 2.10 9.43
N HIS A 93 15.42 3.09 9.35
CA HIS A 93 14.66 3.43 8.15
C HIS A 93 13.87 2.23 7.55
N TRP A 94 13.51 1.23 8.37
CA TRP A 94 12.97 -0.05 7.87
C TRP A 94 11.70 0.08 7.02
N MET A 95 10.83 1.06 7.32
CA MET A 95 9.63 1.32 6.51
C MET A 95 9.98 1.89 5.14
N SER A 96 10.89 2.86 5.08
CA SER A 96 11.36 3.48 3.83
C SER A 96 12.13 2.50 2.97
N LYS A 97 13.01 1.70 3.57
CA LYS A 97 13.73 0.64 2.87
C LYS A 97 12.79 -0.45 2.33
N ALA A 98 11.77 -0.84 3.10
CA ALA A 98 10.75 -1.77 2.62
C ALA A 98 9.94 -1.17 1.46
N PHE A 99 9.63 0.13 1.51
CA PHE A 99 8.96 0.84 0.42
C PHE A 99 9.83 0.80 -0.85
N GLU A 100 11.10 1.20 -0.75
CA GLU A 100 12.05 1.24 -1.86
C GLU A 100 12.26 -0.13 -2.50
N GLN A 101 12.41 -1.17 -1.66
CA GLN A 101 12.61 -2.55 -2.11
C GLN A 101 11.47 -3.03 -3.04
N HIS A 102 10.23 -2.63 -2.75
CA HIS A 102 9.03 -3.10 -3.46
C HIS A 102 8.47 -2.08 -4.45
N ALA A 103 9.12 -0.92 -4.61
CA ALA A 103 8.62 0.19 -5.43
C ALA A 103 8.39 -0.22 -6.90
N GLY A 104 9.19 -1.14 -7.44
CA GLY A 104 9.05 -1.64 -8.81
C GLY A 104 7.74 -2.39 -9.08
N GLU A 105 7.08 -2.93 -8.06
CA GLU A 105 5.85 -3.72 -8.21
C GLU A 105 4.57 -2.86 -8.17
N LEU A 106 4.68 -1.61 -7.69
CA LEU A 106 3.55 -0.74 -7.41
C LEU A 106 2.69 -0.47 -8.66
N THR A 107 3.32 -0.10 -9.77
CA THR A 107 2.62 0.20 -11.02
C THR A 107 1.85 -1.00 -11.55
N GLY A 108 2.41 -2.21 -11.40
CA GLY A 108 1.75 -3.46 -11.78
C GLY A 108 0.48 -3.69 -10.97
N ARG A 109 0.55 -3.53 -9.64
CA ARG A 109 -0.60 -3.68 -8.74
C ARG A 109 -1.70 -2.64 -9.01
N ILE A 110 -1.32 -1.39 -9.27
CA ILE A 110 -2.26 -0.33 -9.66
C ILE A 110 -2.97 -0.71 -10.97
N SER A 111 -2.21 -1.09 -11.99
CA SER A 111 -2.77 -1.47 -13.29
C SER A 111 -3.76 -2.63 -13.19
N GLU A 112 -3.42 -3.67 -12.43
CA GLU A 112 -4.28 -4.82 -12.20
C GLU A 112 -5.64 -4.41 -11.59
N LYS A 113 -5.63 -3.58 -10.55
CA LYS A 113 -6.84 -3.14 -9.85
C LYS A 113 -7.68 -2.18 -10.68
N VAL A 114 -7.05 -1.25 -11.41
CA VAL A 114 -7.77 -0.37 -12.35
C VAL A 114 -8.46 -1.18 -13.44
N GLN A 115 -7.77 -2.15 -14.05
CA GLN A 115 -8.38 -3.01 -15.05
C GLN A 115 -9.54 -3.84 -14.49
N ALA A 116 -9.43 -4.34 -13.25
CA ALA A 116 -10.53 -5.05 -12.60
C ALA A 116 -11.77 -4.17 -12.43
N LYS A 117 -11.61 -2.90 -12.04
CA LYS A 117 -12.71 -1.94 -11.89
C LYS A 117 -13.37 -1.55 -13.22
N LEU A 118 -12.58 -1.42 -14.29
CA LEU A 118 -13.08 -1.04 -15.62
C LEU A 118 -13.75 -2.17 -16.40
N LYS A 119 -13.57 -3.43 -15.98
CA LYS A 119 -14.23 -4.61 -16.57
C LYS A 119 -15.69 -4.79 -16.13
N VAL A 120 -16.22 -3.87 -15.31
CA VAL A 120 -17.57 -3.91 -14.69
C VAL A 120 -18.60 -3.06 -15.44
#